data_AF-A0A355GJW2-F1
#
_entry.id   AF-A0A355GJW2-F1
#
_cell.length_a   1.000
_cell.length_b   1.000
_cell.length_c   1.000
_cell.angle_alpha   90.00
_cell.angle_beta   90.00
_cell.angle_gamma   90.00
#
_symmetry.space_group_name_H-M   'P 1'
#
loop_
_entity.id
_entity.type
_entity.pdbx_description
1 polymer ?
#
loop_
_entity_poly.entity_id
_entity_poly.type
_entity_poly.pdbx_seq_one_letter_code
_entity_poly.pdbx_strand_id
1 'polypeptide(L)'
;KPYTLEETYELLEAIDSGNDEHIIEELGDLLLQIVLDAQIAADEGRFDLTHVVDRLTLKMIERHPHVFGDVAAETPEEVRRNWDQIKEQEKQRRSIFDGLPAALPALARASRIAEKAAKVGYDFPHRDMLFDKLRD
;
A
#
# COMPACT_ATOMS: atom_id res chain seq x y z
N LYS A 1 -12.69 -2.13 11.98
CA LYS A 1 -12.64 -3.01 10.78
C LYS A 1 -13.63 -2.61 9.69
N PRO A 2 -14.97 -2.56 9.90
CA PRO A 2 -15.90 -2.06 8.87
C PRO A 2 -15.69 -0.56 8.60
N TYR A 3 -15.63 0.26 9.65
CA TYR A 3 -15.47 1.71 9.55
C TYR A 3 -14.25 2.13 8.72
N THR A 4 -13.06 1.58 8.99
CA THR A 4 -11.85 1.90 8.22
C THR A 4 -12.00 1.71 6.70
N LEU A 5 -12.78 0.72 6.26
CA LEU A 5 -13.00 0.49 4.83
C LEU A 5 -13.95 1.54 4.27
N GLU A 6 -15.00 1.87 5.01
CA GLU A 6 -15.97 2.93 4.69
C GLU A 6 -15.28 4.30 4.56
N GLU A 7 -14.55 4.76 5.60
CA GLU A 7 -13.80 6.03 5.56
C GLU A 7 -12.79 6.06 4.40
N THR A 8 -12.24 4.90 4.02
CA THR A 8 -11.31 4.83 2.87
C THR A 8 -12.04 5.09 1.55
N TYR A 9 -13.27 4.60 1.40
CA TYR A 9 -14.07 4.87 0.21
C TYR A 9 -14.58 6.31 0.19
N GLU A 10 -15.01 6.85 1.33
CA GLU A 10 -15.44 8.25 1.45
C GLU A 10 -14.27 9.21 1.14
N LEU A 11 -13.05 8.93 1.64
CA LEU A 11 -11.85 9.68 1.25
C LEU A 11 -11.58 9.64 -0.27
N LEU A 12 -11.76 8.48 -0.92
CA LEU A 12 -11.55 8.38 -2.36
C LEU A 12 -12.58 9.22 -3.13
N GLU A 13 -13.84 9.21 -2.71
CA GLU A 13 -14.89 10.07 -3.29
C GLU A 13 -14.59 11.55 -3.08
N ALA A 14 -14.11 11.93 -1.89
CA ALA A 14 -13.69 13.30 -1.58
C ALA A 14 -12.55 13.76 -2.50
N ILE A 15 -11.53 12.92 -2.71
CA ILE A 15 -10.40 13.19 -3.62
C ILE A 15 -10.89 13.35 -5.07
N ASP A 16 -11.74 12.44 -5.55
CA ASP A 16 -12.26 12.48 -6.92
C ASP A 16 -13.14 13.73 -7.17
N SER A 17 -13.83 14.21 -6.13
CA SER A 17 -14.63 15.44 -6.18
C SER A 17 -13.82 16.74 -6.07
N GLY A 18 -12.57 16.67 -5.60
CA GLY A 18 -11.71 17.84 -5.35
C GLY A 18 -12.19 18.75 -4.22
N ASN A 19 -13.01 18.21 -3.29
CA ASN A 19 -13.52 18.96 -2.14
C ASN A 19 -12.55 18.86 -0.96
N ASP A 20 -11.69 19.88 -0.80
CA ASP A 20 -10.68 19.91 0.26
C ASP A 20 -11.27 19.83 1.68
N GLU A 21 -12.47 20.37 1.93
CA GLU A 21 -13.10 20.28 3.25
C GLU A 21 -13.44 18.83 3.61
N HIS A 22 -14.05 18.11 2.67
CA HIS A 22 -14.34 16.68 2.85
C HIS A 22 -13.04 15.87 2.94
N ILE A 23 -12.03 16.15 2.12
CA ILE A 23 -10.74 15.44 2.21
C ILE A 23 -10.15 15.55 3.62
N ILE A 24 -10.22 16.74 4.25
CA ILE A 24 -9.72 16.96 5.62
C ILE A 24 -10.55 16.16 6.64
N GLU A 25 -11.88 16.14 6.49
CA GLU A 25 -12.80 15.36 7.34
C GLU A 25 -12.44 13.87 7.31
N GLU A 26 -12.41 13.28 6.12
CA GLU A 26 -12.16 11.84 5.93
C GLU A 26 -10.74 11.42 6.37
N LEU A 27 -9.74 12.28 6.15
CA LEU A 27 -8.39 12.05 6.67
C LEU A 27 -8.38 12.10 8.21
N GLY A 28 -9.20 12.97 8.80
CA GLY A 28 -9.42 13.05 10.24
C GLY A 28 -10.03 11.76 10.81
N ASP A 29 -11.03 11.20 10.14
CA ASP A 29 -11.68 9.96 10.57
C ASP A 29 -10.77 8.75 10.46
N LEU A 30 -9.97 8.66 9.38
CA LEU A 30 -8.89 7.65 9.31
C LEU A 30 -7.86 7.81 10.43
N LEU A 31 -7.46 9.04 10.76
CA LEU A 31 -6.54 9.30 11.87
C LEU A 31 -7.16 8.92 13.21
N LEU A 32 -8.45 9.19 13.43
CA LEU A 32 -9.18 8.79 14.62
C LEU A 32 -9.13 7.27 14.80
N GLN A 33 -9.34 6.49 13.75
CA GLN A 33 -9.24 5.02 13.81
C GLN A 33 -7.82 4.57 14.23
N ILE A 34 -6.77 5.19 13.70
CA ILE A 34 -5.38 4.89 14.08
C ILE A 34 -5.14 5.18 15.56
N VAL A 35 -5.60 6.33 16.06
CA VAL A 35 -5.45 6.73 17.46
C VAL A 35 -6.20 5.78 18.38
N LEU A 36 -7.43 5.37 18.02
CA LEU A 36 -8.22 4.42 18.79
C LEU A 36 -7.56 3.04 18.87
N ASP A 37 -7.11 2.49 17.75
CA ASP A 37 -6.41 1.20 17.71
C ASP A 37 -5.11 1.24 18.55
N ALA A 38 -4.37 2.34 18.47
CA ALA A 38 -3.16 2.54 19.26
C ALA A 38 -3.45 2.67 20.77
N GLN A 39 -4.53 3.35 21.15
CA GLN A 39 -4.94 3.47 22.55
C GLN A 39 -5.37 2.11 23.12
N ILE A 40 -6.18 1.33 22.39
CA ILE A 40 -6.58 -0.02 22.79
C ILE A 40 -5.35 -0.91 23.00
N ALA A 41 -4.38 -0.84 22.07
CA ALA A 41 -3.13 -1.59 22.20
C ALA A 41 -2.29 -1.15 23.41
N ALA A 42 -2.32 0.15 23.75
CA ALA A 42 -1.61 0.69 24.90
C ALA A 42 -2.25 0.21 26.21
N ASP A 43 -3.57 0.20 26.29
CA ASP A 43 -4.34 -0.32 27.44
C ASP A 43 -4.07 -1.82 27.66
N GLU A 44 -3.81 -2.56 26.59
CA GLU A 44 -3.40 -3.97 26.64
C GLU A 44 -1.89 -4.17 26.90
N GLY A 45 -1.12 -3.09 27.05
CA GLY A 45 0.34 -3.15 27.28
C GLY A 45 1.15 -3.65 26.09
N ARG A 46 0.66 -3.50 24.86
CA ARG A 46 1.28 -4.03 23.63
C ARG A 46 2.16 -3.02 22.91
N PHE A 47 1.59 -1.89 22.51
CA PHE A 47 2.26 -0.77 21.86
C PHE A 47 1.36 0.47 21.97
N ASP A 48 1.91 1.65 21.72
CA ASP A 48 1.16 2.92 21.71
C ASP A 48 1.34 3.68 20.38
N LEU A 49 0.76 4.88 20.30
CA LEU A 49 0.84 5.73 19.11
C LEU A 49 2.28 6.13 18.76
N THR A 50 3.13 6.37 19.77
CA THR A 50 4.54 6.72 19.55
C THR A 50 5.28 5.59 18.85
N HIS A 51 5.05 4.33 19.26
CA HIS A 51 5.63 3.18 18.57
C HIS A 51 5.20 3.09 17.09
N VAL A 52 3.95 3.43 16.77
CA VAL A 52 3.45 3.46 15.38
C VAL A 52 4.16 4.54 14.57
N VAL A 53 4.26 5.75 15.12
CA VAL A 53 4.91 6.90 14.48
C VAL A 53 6.41 6.64 14.29
N ASP A 54 7.11 6.11 15.30
CA ASP A 54 8.53 5.79 15.22
C ASP A 54 8.80 4.76 14.12
N ARG A 55 7.96 3.73 14.02
CA ARG A 55 8.09 2.71 12.97
C ARG A 55 7.83 3.30 11.59
N LEU A 56 6.89 4.23 11.45
CA LEU A 56 6.64 4.96 10.21
C LEU A 56 7.83 5.84 9.83
N THR A 57 8.34 6.64 10.76
CA THR A 57 9.49 7.53 10.56
C THR A 57 10.73 6.75 10.13
N LEU A 58 11.07 5.67 10.85
CA LEU A 58 12.20 4.82 10.47
C LEU A 58 12.04 4.26 9.05
N LYS A 59 10.85 3.74 8.72
CA LYS A 59 10.54 3.22 7.38
C LYS A 59 10.63 4.30 6.31
N MET A 60 10.25 5.55 6.61
CA MET A 60 10.40 6.67 5.68
C MET A 60 11.87 6.99 5.41
N ILE A 61 12.71 7.02 6.46
CA ILE A 61 14.15 7.25 6.36
C ILE A 61 14.83 6.13 5.56
N GLU A 62 14.59 4.87 5.93
CA GLU A 62 15.21 3.69 5.31
C GLU A 62 14.89 3.58 3.81
N ARG A 63 13.68 3.98 3.39
CA ARG A 63 13.20 3.80 2.01
C ARG A 63 13.29 5.04 1.13
N HIS A 64 13.64 6.19 1.68
CA HIS A 64 13.95 7.40 0.91
C HIS A 64 15.40 7.85 1.14
N PRO A 65 16.41 7.03 0.79
CA PRO A 65 17.81 7.41 0.95
C PRO A 65 18.22 8.59 0.05
N HIS A 66 17.37 8.99 -0.91
CA HIS A 66 17.54 10.19 -1.73
C HIS A 66 17.02 11.47 -1.09
N VAL A 67 16.20 11.36 -0.04
CA VAL A 67 15.76 12.50 0.77
C VAL A 67 16.59 12.62 2.04
N PHE A 68 16.93 11.48 2.66
CA PHE A 68 17.52 11.44 4.01
C PHE A 68 18.96 10.89 4.06
N GLY A 69 19.54 10.54 2.92
CA GLY A 69 20.90 9.98 2.82
C GLY A 69 21.64 10.49 1.58
N ASP A 70 22.60 9.70 1.10
CA ASP A 70 23.54 10.13 0.06
C ASP A 70 23.22 9.57 -1.35
N VAL A 71 22.09 8.89 -1.52
CA VAL A 71 21.74 8.26 -2.81
C VAL A 71 21.08 9.30 -3.72
N ALA A 72 21.72 9.66 -4.84
CA ALA A 72 21.05 10.50 -5.84
C ALA A 72 19.93 9.71 -6.56
N ALA A 73 18.76 10.34 -6.69
CA ALA A 73 17.68 9.90 -7.58
C ALA A 73 17.09 11.16 -8.22
N GLU A 74 17.28 11.32 -9.52
CA GLU A 74 16.93 12.56 -10.23
C GLU A 74 15.56 12.48 -10.89
N THR A 75 15.00 11.27 -10.98
CA THR A 75 13.71 11.00 -11.62
C THR A 75 12.73 10.24 -10.70
N PRO A 76 11.41 10.46 -10.86
CA PRO A 76 10.39 9.69 -10.14
C PRO A 76 10.51 8.17 -10.35
N GLU A 77 10.93 7.75 -11.55
CA GLU A 77 11.14 6.34 -11.89
C GLU A 77 12.30 5.72 -11.09
N GLU A 78 13.40 6.45 -10.92
CA GLU A 78 14.53 6.02 -10.10
C GLU A 78 14.16 5.95 -8.62
N VAL A 79 13.42 6.95 -8.12
CA VAL A 79 12.88 6.95 -6.75
C VAL A 79 12.03 5.69 -6.52
N ARG A 80 11.11 5.40 -7.45
CA ARG A 80 10.22 4.22 -7.36
C ARG A 80 11.00 2.91 -7.44
N ARG A 81 12.02 2.83 -8.29
CA ARG A 81 12.89 1.64 -8.42
C ARG A 81 13.68 1.38 -7.14
N ASN A 82 14.29 2.41 -6.58
CA ASN A 82 15.03 2.33 -5.32
C ASN A 82 14.12 1.88 -4.17
N TRP A 83 12.92 2.46 -4.08
CA TRP A 83 11.90 2.07 -3.11
C TRP A 83 11.51 0.58 -3.22
N ASP A 84 11.21 0.10 -4.43
CA ASP A 84 10.82 -1.30 -4.63
C ASP A 84 11.98 -2.27 -4.33
N GLN A 85 13.22 -1.91 -4.66
CA GLN A 85 14.41 -2.71 -4.34
C GLN A 85 14.64 -2.83 -2.83
N ILE A 86 14.60 -1.72 -2.09
CA ILE A 86 14.77 -1.71 -0.63
C ILE A 86 13.66 -2.55 0.03
N LYS A 87 12.42 -2.39 -0.44
CA LYS A 87 11.27 -3.18 0.05
C LYS A 87 11.42 -4.68 -0.18
N GLU A 88 12.06 -5.09 -1.27
CA GLU A 88 12.30 -6.52 -1.57
C GLU A 88 13.41 -7.09 -0.68
N GLN A 89 14.48 -6.33 -0.43
CA GLN A 89 15.56 -6.70 0.48
C GLN A 89 15.08 -6.85 1.93
N GLU A 90 14.23 -5.94 2.42
CA GLU A 90 13.67 -5.99 3.77
C GLU A 90 12.79 -7.23 4.00
N LYS A 91 11.99 -7.63 3.00
CA LYS A 91 10.88 -8.56 3.20
C LYS A 91 11.22 -10.04 2.97
N GLN A 92 12.46 -10.38 2.58
CA GLN A 92 12.95 -11.75 2.32
C GLN A 92 11.85 -12.70 1.81
N ARG A 93 11.11 -12.27 0.79
CA ARG A 93 9.91 -12.97 0.33
C ARG A 93 10.30 -14.31 -0.27
N ARG A 94 9.51 -15.34 0.02
CA ARG A 94 9.68 -16.66 -0.58
C ARG A 94 8.92 -16.78 -1.90
N SER A 95 7.85 -15.99 -2.05
CA SER A 95 6.99 -15.97 -3.24
C SER A 95 6.73 -14.55 -3.72
N ILE A 96 6.62 -14.37 -5.04
CA ILE A 96 6.20 -13.12 -5.67
C ILE A 96 4.81 -12.67 -5.22
N PHE A 97 3.98 -13.59 -4.73
CA PHE A 97 2.64 -13.32 -4.23
C PHE A 97 2.60 -12.96 -2.74
N ASP A 98 3.75 -13.00 -2.05
CA ASP A 98 3.82 -12.64 -0.64
C ASP A 98 3.39 -11.18 -0.41
N GLY A 99 2.55 -11.00 0.60
CA GLY A 99 1.95 -9.71 0.96
C GLY A 99 0.66 -9.35 0.21
N LEU A 100 0.04 -10.28 -0.53
CA LEU A 100 -1.35 -10.13 -0.99
C LEU A 100 -2.31 -10.51 0.15
N PRO A 101 -3.12 -9.58 0.67
CA PRO A 101 -4.10 -9.92 1.69
C PRO A 101 -5.14 -10.91 1.15
N ALA A 102 -5.38 -11.99 1.90
CA ALA A 102 -6.37 -13.00 1.52
C ALA A 102 -7.80 -12.44 1.50
N ALA A 103 -8.06 -11.41 2.31
CA ALA A 103 -9.35 -10.74 2.46
C ALA A 103 -9.62 -9.66 1.39
N LEU A 104 -8.70 -9.42 0.44
CA LEU A 104 -8.98 -8.51 -0.66
C LEU A 104 -10.18 -9.00 -1.49
N PRO A 105 -11.06 -8.09 -1.96
CA PRO A 105 -12.11 -8.44 -2.91
C PRO A 105 -11.55 -9.19 -4.13
N ALA A 106 -12.30 -10.18 -4.62
CA ALA A 106 -11.79 -11.14 -5.61
C ALA A 106 -11.21 -10.47 -6.86
N LEU A 107 -11.88 -9.44 -7.39
CA LEU A 107 -11.41 -8.68 -8.56
C LEU A 107 -10.13 -7.90 -8.28
N ALA A 108 -10.07 -7.17 -7.17
CA ALA A 108 -8.86 -6.44 -6.75
C ALA A 108 -7.69 -7.41 -6.54
N ARG A 109 -7.95 -8.56 -5.92
CA ARG A 109 -6.94 -9.61 -5.70
C ARG A 109 -6.46 -10.21 -7.02
N ALA A 110 -7.37 -10.53 -7.95
CA ALA A 110 -7.02 -11.06 -9.26
C ALA A 110 -6.16 -10.08 -10.06
N SER A 111 -6.52 -8.79 -10.07
CA SER A 111 -5.73 -7.72 -10.69
C SER A 111 -4.31 -7.67 -10.10
N ARG A 112 -4.18 -7.67 -8.77
CA ARG A 112 -2.86 -7.66 -8.11
C ARG A 112 -2.03 -8.92 -8.38
N ILE A 113 -2.67 -10.09 -8.53
CA ILE A 113 -1.99 -11.33 -8.93
C ILE A 113 -1.45 -11.19 -10.34
N ALA A 114 -2.26 -10.73 -11.29
CA ALA A 114 -1.85 -10.49 -12.67
C ALA A 114 -0.69 -9.50 -12.76
N GLU A 115 -0.77 -8.35 -12.06
CA GLU A 115 0.32 -7.37 -11.97
C GLU A 115 1.64 -7.99 -11.47
N LYS A 116 1.57 -8.83 -10.42
CA LYS A 116 2.77 -9.48 -9.86
C LYS A 116 3.33 -10.57 -10.77
N ALA A 117 2.47 -11.29 -11.49
CA ALA A 117 2.90 -12.32 -12.43
C ALA A 117 3.56 -11.69 -13.67
N ALA A 118 2.99 -10.59 -14.18
CA ALA A 118 3.55 -9.83 -15.30
C ALA A 118 4.95 -9.29 -14.98
N LYS A 119 5.23 -8.89 -13.73
CA LYS A 119 6.57 -8.45 -13.29
C LYS A 119 7.67 -9.49 -13.47
N VAL A 120 7.34 -10.78 -13.51
CA VAL A 120 8.30 -11.87 -13.78
C VAL A 120 8.16 -12.45 -15.20
N GLY A 121 7.45 -11.75 -16.08
CA GLY A 121 7.23 -12.17 -17.47
C GLY A 121 6.12 -13.20 -17.65
N TYR A 122 5.33 -13.49 -16.61
CA TYR A 122 4.13 -14.32 -16.74
C TYR A 122 2.92 -13.44 -17.06
N ASP A 123 2.74 -13.16 -18.35
CA ASP A 123 1.60 -12.40 -18.88
C ASP A 123 1.23 -12.91 -20.29
N PHE A 124 0.05 -12.53 -20.77
CA PHE A 124 -0.37 -12.83 -22.14
C PHE A 124 0.43 -11.98 -23.14
N PRO A 125 1.16 -12.59 -24.09
CA PRO A 125 1.93 -11.84 -25.10
C PRO A 125 1.04 -10.97 -26.00
N HIS A 126 -0.20 -11.41 -26.24
CA HIS A 126 -1.16 -10.73 -27.10
C HIS A 126 -2.54 -10.74 -26.45
N ARG A 127 -3.26 -9.62 -26.57
CA ARG A 127 -4.59 -9.43 -25.99
C ARG A 127 -5.60 -10.49 -26.45
N ASP A 128 -5.47 -10.99 -27.68
CA ASP A 128 -6.39 -11.98 -28.25
C ASP A 128 -6.38 -13.30 -27.47
N MET A 129 -5.21 -13.71 -26.96
CA MET A 129 -5.06 -14.92 -26.14
C MET A 129 -5.87 -14.86 -24.83
N LEU A 130 -6.17 -13.65 -24.35
CA LEU A 130 -6.98 -13.44 -23.16
C LEU A 130 -8.46 -13.75 -23.45
N PHE A 131 -8.94 -13.36 -24.64
CA PHE A 131 -10.31 -13.66 -25.08
C PHE A 131 -10.49 -15.13 -25.45
N ASP A 132 -9.48 -15.76 -26.04
CA ASP A 132 -9.50 -17.21 -26.27
C ASP A 132 -9.65 -17.95 -24.94
N LYS A 133 -8.90 -17.53 -23.91
CA LYS A 133 -8.96 -18.16 -22.59
C LYS A 133 -10.30 -17.96 -21.86
N LEU A 134 -11.03 -16.89 -22.16
CA LEU A 134 -12.35 -16.62 -21.58
C LEU A 134 -13.48 -17.43 -22.24
N ARG A 135 -13.24 -17.98 -23.44
CA ARG A 135 -14.24 -18.76 -24.19
C ARG A 135 -14.24 -20.25 -23.82
N ASP A 136 -13.15 -20.72 -23.22
CA ASP A 136 -13.02 -22.07 -22.64
C ASP A 136 -13.71 -22.18 -21.27
#